data_AF-A0A2E4GJI9-F1
#
_entry.id   AF-A0A2E4GJI9-F1
#
_cell.length_a   1.000
_cell.length_b   1.000
_cell.length_c   1.000
_cell.angle_alpha   90.00
_cell.angle_beta   90.00
_cell.angle_gamma   90.00
#
_symmetry.space_group_name_H-M   'P 1'
#
loop_
_entity.id
_entity.type
_entity.pdbx_description
1 polymer ?
#
loop_
_entity_poly.entity_id
_entity_poly.type
_entity_poly.pdbx_seq_one_letter_code
_entity_poly.pdbx_strand_id
1 'polypeptide(L)'
;MSIVITELELLNMPEDLLRDLRTYLKEQRTSEKLVPENTQNVSIAPYENIGNSDVSSIRNSEVWEFAEHNIRISEITRKDELNGLPKGIEIQQSSGEGESHHYIANKWLLSEELRNVLDTAFKYGFTKLWREGHPRHAFLDGNSKYKSGVKHISFSRSHHEKWTFAIDIDNSRAPDIKVIVVEKSLFEDLMKIFKEKTSPGKSLSPGEWSQEKGGGQNYKIHPSELETLLREITK
;
A
#
# COMPACT_ATOMS: atom_id res chain seq x y z
N MET A 1 -35.19 1.17 8.53
CA MET A 1 -35.28 2.65 8.58
C MET A 1 -33.89 3.18 8.89
N SER A 2 -33.35 4.07 8.07
CA SER A 2 -32.05 4.71 8.31
C SER A 2 -32.27 6.07 8.97
N ILE A 3 -31.67 6.28 10.14
CA ILE A 3 -31.64 7.59 10.78
C ILE A 3 -30.45 8.36 10.19
N VAL A 4 -30.70 9.50 9.56
CA VAL A 4 -29.67 10.41 9.03
C VAL A 4 -29.61 11.62 9.95
N ILE A 5 -28.46 11.84 10.59
CA ILE A 5 -28.20 13.00 11.45
C ILE A 5 -27.01 13.73 10.85
N THR A 6 -27.17 15.04 10.62
CA THR A 6 -26.10 15.88 10.10
C THR A 6 -25.06 16.19 11.18
N GLU A 7 -23.83 16.54 10.77
CA GLU A 7 -22.74 16.86 11.70
C GLU A 7 -23.11 18.05 12.62
N LEU A 8 -23.82 19.05 12.09
CA LEU A 8 -24.28 20.21 12.85
C LEU A 8 -25.36 19.85 13.89
N GLU A 9 -26.25 18.90 13.57
CA GLU A 9 -27.24 18.40 14.52
C GLU A 9 -26.60 17.57 15.63
N LEU A 10 -25.53 16.82 15.31
CA LEU A 10 -24.79 16.03 16.30
C LEU A 10 -24.01 16.92 17.29
N LEU A 11 -23.42 18.01 16.79
CA LEU A 11 -22.65 18.98 17.59
C LEU A 11 -23.53 19.81 18.53
N ASN A 12 -24.79 20.06 18.16
CA ASN A 12 -25.75 20.83 18.96
C ASN A 12 -26.73 19.95 19.74
N MET A 13 -26.52 18.63 19.75
CA MET A 13 -27.43 17.69 20.40
C MET A 13 -27.30 17.76 21.94
N PRO A 14 -28.42 17.82 22.68
CA PRO A 14 -28.40 17.72 24.13
C PRO A 14 -27.75 16.41 24.61
N GLU A 15 -27.00 16.45 25.71
CA GLU A 15 -26.24 15.29 26.21
C GLU A 15 -27.13 14.08 26.52
N ASP A 16 -28.35 14.31 27.01
CA ASP A 16 -29.33 13.26 27.30
C ASP A 16 -29.76 12.52 26.02
N LEU A 17 -29.96 13.26 24.93
CA LEU A 17 -30.36 12.70 23.64
C LEU A 17 -29.20 11.92 22.99
N LEU A 18 -27.95 12.38 23.16
CA LEU A 18 -26.76 11.66 22.72
C LEU A 18 -26.59 10.33 23.46
N ARG A 19 -26.92 10.31 24.75
CA ARG A 19 -26.87 9.08 25.57
C ARG A 19 -27.93 8.08 25.13
N ASP A 20 -29.14 8.54 24.82
CA ASP A 20 -30.22 7.68 24.33
C ASP A 20 -29.91 7.14 22.92
N LEU A 21 -29.39 7.98 22.02
CA LEU A 21 -28.96 7.56 20.69
C LEU A 21 -27.85 6.51 20.75
N ARG A 22 -26.86 6.67 21.64
CA ARG A 22 -25.81 5.67 21.86
C ARG A 22 -26.35 4.35 22.37
N THR A 23 -27.33 4.40 23.27
CA THR A 23 -27.96 3.20 23.84
C THR A 23 -28.75 2.46 22.75
N TYR A 24 -29.57 3.19 21.99
CA TYR A 24 -30.33 2.65 20.87
C TYR A 24 -29.45 2.00 19.79
N LEU A 25 -28.37 2.66 19.36
CA LEU A 25 -27.43 2.11 18.36
C LEU A 25 -26.69 0.86 18.85
N LYS A 26 -26.44 0.77 20.17
CA LYS A 26 -25.83 -0.41 20.80
C LYS A 26 -26.80 -1.58 20.83
N GLU A 27 -28.07 -1.33 21.13
CA GLU A 27 -29.12 -2.35 21.12
C GLU A 27 -29.37 -2.89 19.71
N GLN A 28 -29.45 -2.04 18.69
CA GLN A 28 -29.60 -2.46 17.29
C GLN A 28 -28.46 -3.36 16.81
N ARG A 29 -27.19 -3.04 17.17
CA ARG A 29 -26.03 -3.89 16.85
C ARG A 29 -26.03 -5.25 17.57
N THR A 30 -26.74 -5.35 18.69
CA THR A 30 -26.82 -6.60 19.46
C THR A 30 -27.97 -7.47 18.94
N SER A 31 -29.05 -6.85 18.46
CA SER A 31 -30.22 -7.52 17.88
C SER A 31 -29.95 -8.13 16.49
N GLU A 32 -29.04 -7.58 15.68
CA GLU A 32 -28.66 -8.16 14.38
C GLU A 32 -27.79 -9.43 14.48
N LYS A 33 -27.40 -9.88 15.68
CA LYS A 33 -26.51 -11.04 15.89
C LYS A 33 -27.22 -12.38 16.15
N LEU A 34 -28.54 -12.46 16.01
CA LEU A 34 -29.30 -13.70 16.28
C LEU A 34 -30.29 -14.04 15.16
N VAL A 35 -29.80 -14.65 14.07
CA VAL A 35 -30.61 -15.57 13.24
C VAL A 35 -29.68 -16.69 12.71
N PRO A 36 -29.96 -17.99 12.96
CA PRO A 36 -29.18 -19.10 12.42
C PRO A 36 -29.61 -19.48 10.99
N GLU A 37 -28.67 -20.13 10.30
CA GLU A 37 -28.72 -20.68 8.95
C GLU A 37 -30.03 -21.39 8.58
N ASN A 38 -30.46 -21.21 7.33
CA ASN A 38 -31.20 -22.27 6.65
C ASN A 38 -30.83 -22.32 5.15
N THR A 39 -30.29 -23.48 4.77
CA THR A 39 -29.91 -23.90 3.44
C THR A 39 -31.15 -24.04 2.55
N GLN A 40 -31.12 -23.53 1.32
CA GLN A 40 -31.83 -24.17 0.21
C GLN A 40 -31.26 -23.77 -1.17
N ASN A 41 -30.94 -24.81 -1.93
CA ASN A 41 -30.49 -24.83 -3.32
C ASN A 41 -31.44 -24.10 -4.27
N VAL A 42 -30.93 -23.32 -5.23
CA VAL A 42 -31.49 -23.23 -6.60
C VAL A 42 -30.39 -22.99 -7.64
N SER A 43 -30.24 -24.01 -8.50
CA SER A 43 -29.95 -24.03 -9.94
C SER A 43 -29.24 -22.86 -10.65
N ILE A 44 -28.17 -23.23 -11.36
CA ILE A 44 -27.47 -22.48 -12.41
C ILE A 44 -28.25 -22.60 -13.72
N ALA A 45 -28.58 -21.47 -14.37
CA ALA A 45 -28.72 -21.36 -15.83
C ALA A 45 -28.55 -19.89 -16.29
N PRO A 46 -28.06 -19.64 -17.52
CA PRO A 46 -27.40 -18.39 -17.91
C PRO A 46 -28.36 -17.42 -18.58
N TYR A 47 -28.23 -16.12 -18.31
CA TYR A 47 -28.93 -15.08 -19.06
C TYR A 47 -28.03 -13.88 -19.28
N GLU A 48 -27.90 -13.53 -20.55
CA GLU A 48 -27.20 -12.38 -21.10
C GLU A 48 -27.87 -11.06 -20.70
N ASN A 49 -27.02 -10.02 -20.64
CA ASN A 49 -27.25 -8.58 -20.71
C ASN A 49 -28.69 -8.03 -20.87
N ILE A 50 -29.04 -7.07 -19.99
CA ILE A 50 -29.66 -5.74 -20.21
C ILE A 50 -29.64 -5.10 -18.80
N GLY A 51 -28.87 -4.06 -18.47
CA GLY A 51 -29.05 -2.68 -18.93
C GLY A 51 -29.52 -1.79 -17.77
N ASN A 52 -28.57 -1.09 -17.13
CA ASN A 52 -28.67 0.18 -16.37
C ASN A 52 -29.52 0.29 -15.09
N SER A 53 -28.86 0.56 -13.96
CA SER A 53 -28.77 1.92 -13.37
C SER A 53 -27.92 1.92 -12.08
N ASP A 54 -27.18 3.01 -11.86
CA ASP A 54 -26.30 3.33 -10.71
C ASP A 54 -24.91 2.68 -10.65
N VAL A 55 -24.16 2.79 -11.76
CA VAL A 55 -22.70 2.88 -11.72
C VAL A 55 -22.32 4.36 -11.72
N SER A 56 -22.45 5.03 -10.58
CA SER A 56 -21.95 6.40 -10.41
C SER A 56 -20.45 6.37 -10.12
N SER A 57 -19.69 6.62 -11.19
CA SER A 57 -18.40 7.29 -11.22
C SER A 57 -17.27 6.72 -10.34
N ILE A 58 -16.69 5.60 -10.77
CA ILE A 58 -15.26 5.36 -10.54
C ILE A 58 -14.53 6.41 -11.37
N ARG A 59 -13.93 7.43 -10.73
CA ARG A 59 -12.98 8.33 -11.40
C ARG A 59 -11.83 7.44 -11.90
N ASN A 60 -11.44 7.59 -13.16
CA ASN A 60 -10.30 6.87 -13.75
C ASN A 60 -9.05 7.17 -12.91
N SER A 61 -8.73 6.30 -11.96
CA SER A 61 -7.45 6.29 -11.25
C SER A 61 -6.37 5.95 -12.26
N GLU A 62 -5.26 6.68 -12.23
CA GLU A 62 -4.12 6.38 -13.08
C GLU A 62 -3.64 4.94 -12.81
N VAL A 63 -3.37 4.20 -13.89
CA VAL A 63 -2.93 2.80 -13.86
C VAL A 63 -1.63 2.69 -14.65
N TRP A 64 -0.62 2.10 -14.04
CA TRP A 64 0.63 1.73 -14.72
C TRP A 64 0.67 0.22 -14.92
N GLU A 65 0.97 -0.19 -16.15
CA GLU A 65 1.14 -1.58 -16.53
C GLU A 65 2.58 -1.83 -16.96
N PHE A 66 3.22 -2.81 -16.34
CA PHE A 66 4.55 -3.30 -16.67
C PHE A 66 4.41 -4.76 -17.10
N ALA A 67 3.93 -4.95 -18.34
CA ALA A 67 3.60 -6.26 -18.89
C ALA A 67 4.78 -7.25 -18.84
N GLU A 68 6.00 -6.78 -19.14
CA GLU A 68 7.23 -7.59 -19.10
C GLU A 68 7.54 -8.17 -17.71
N HIS A 69 6.97 -7.60 -16.66
CA HIS A 69 7.20 -8.01 -15.27
C HIS A 69 5.94 -8.56 -14.60
N ASN A 70 4.81 -8.62 -15.35
CA ASN A 70 3.48 -8.97 -14.86
C ASN A 70 3.05 -8.12 -13.66
N ILE A 71 3.36 -6.82 -13.67
CA ILE A 71 3.02 -5.89 -12.58
C ILE A 71 2.00 -4.88 -13.08
N ARG A 72 1.00 -4.62 -12.24
CA ARG A 72 0.03 -3.54 -12.39
C ARG A 72 0.01 -2.72 -11.11
N ILE A 73 0.06 -1.40 -11.25
CA ILE A 73 0.02 -0.47 -10.12
C ILE A 73 -1.09 0.55 -10.37
N SER A 74 -1.96 0.79 -9.39
CA SER A 74 -3.09 1.71 -9.54
C SER A 74 -3.42 2.43 -8.24
N GLU A 75 -3.91 3.66 -8.33
CA GLU A 75 -4.38 4.38 -7.15
C GLU A 75 -5.70 3.82 -6.62
N ILE A 76 -5.80 3.64 -5.30
CA ILE A 76 -7.04 3.24 -4.62
C ILE A 76 -7.61 4.42 -3.87
N THR A 77 -8.84 4.82 -4.22
CA THR A 77 -9.64 5.78 -3.45
C THR A 77 -10.57 5.04 -2.48
N ARG A 78 -10.70 5.51 -1.23
CA ARG A 78 -11.76 5.02 -0.33
C ARG A 78 -13.07 5.73 -0.65
N LYS A 79 -14.16 4.97 -0.74
CA LYS A 79 -15.52 5.50 -0.94
C LYS A 79 -15.98 6.45 0.18
N ASP A 80 -15.36 6.39 1.36
CA ASP A 80 -15.80 7.11 2.56
C ASP A 80 -15.08 8.45 2.80
N GLU A 81 -14.07 8.80 1.99
CA GLU A 81 -13.34 10.07 2.15
C GLU A 81 -13.93 11.11 1.19
N LEU A 82 -14.65 12.09 1.75
CA LEU A 82 -15.37 13.19 1.08
C LEU A 82 -14.57 13.98 0.02
N ASN A 83 -13.24 13.78 -0.07
CA ASN A 83 -12.35 14.54 -0.95
C ASN A 83 -11.83 13.73 -2.16
N GLY A 84 -12.15 12.44 -2.27
CA GLY A 84 -11.67 11.61 -3.38
C GLY A 84 -10.14 11.46 -3.44
N LEU A 85 -9.45 11.63 -2.30
CA LEU A 85 -8.01 11.48 -2.22
C LEU A 85 -7.62 9.98 -2.21
N PRO A 86 -6.53 9.58 -2.89
CA PRO A 86 -6.07 8.20 -2.84
C PRO A 86 -5.62 7.84 -1.43
N LYS A 87 -6.05 6.66 -0.96
CA LYS A 87 -5.59 6.06 0.30
C LYS A 87 -4.17 5.50 0.17
N GLY A 88 -3.76 5.18 -1.04
CA GLY A 88 -2.52 4.49 -1.35
C GLY A 88 -2.52 4.00 -2.79
N ILE A 89 -1.50 3.24 -3.13
CA ILE A 89 -1.42 2.52 -4.40
C ILE A 89 -1.59 1.02 -4.16
N GLU A 90 -2.34 0.38 -5.04
CA GLU A 90 -2.38 -1.07 -5.19
C GLU A 90 -1.19 -1.51 -6.02
N ILE A 91 -0.54 -2.58 -5.60
CA ILE A 91 0.49 -3.27 -6.39
C ILE A 91 0.00 -4.69 -6.57
N GLN A 92 -0.27 -5.06 -7.83
CA GLN A 92 -0.67 -6.39 -8.26
C GLN A 92 0.47 -7.00 -9.07
N GLN A 93 0.86 -8.23 -8.76
CA GLN A 93 1.90 -8.97 -9.48
C GLN A 93 1.50 -10.44 -9.65
N SER A 94 1.52 -10.91 -10.90
CA SER A 94 1.21 -12.32 -11.21
C SER A 94 2.46 -13.19 -11.16
N SER A 95 2.37 -14.37 -10.54
CA SER A 95 3.49 -15.31 -10.37
C SER A 95 3.60 -16.34 -11.50
N GLY A 96 2.80 -16.24 -12.56
CA GLY A 96 2.84 -17.14 -13.73
C GLY A 96 2.07 -18.46 -13.55
N GLU A 97 1.85 -18.90 -12.31
CA GLU A 97 1.07 -20.11 -11.99
C GLU A 97 -0.46 -19.86 -11.95
N GLY A 98 -0.93 -18.80 -12.61
CA GLY A 98 -2.33 -18.36 -12.52
C GLY A 98 -2.67 -17.66 -11.19
N GLU A 99 -1.74 -17.59 -10.25
CA GLU A 99 -1.89 -16.83 -9.01
C GLU A 99 -1.46 -15.37 -9.21
N SER A 100 -2.29 -14.46 -8.69
CA SER A 100 -2.01 -13.02 -8.64
C SER A 100 -1.92 -12.60 -7.19
N HIS A 101 -0.79 -12.02 -6.79
CA HIS A 101 -0.63 -11.41 -5.49
C HIS A 101 -0.87 -9.92 -5.58
N HIS A 102 -1.58 -9.35 -4.61
CA HIS A 102 -1.67 -7.91 -4.47
C HIS A 102 -1.40 -7.48 -3.04
N TYR A 103 -0.97 -6.24 -2.88
CA TYR A 103 -0.95 -5.55 -1.60
C TYR A 103 -1.14 -4.05 -1.82
N ILE A 104 -1.42 -3.34 -0.72
CA ILE A 104 -1.61 -1.89 -0.76
C ILE A 104 -0.44 -1.23 -0.05
N ALA A 105 0.23 -0.32 -0.75
CA ALA A 105 1.18 0.62 -0.17
C ALA A 105 0.39 1.87 0.26
N ASN A 106 0.13 1.99 1.57
CA ASN A 106 -0.71 3.07 2.10
C ASN A 106 -0.01 4.43 2.02
N LYS A 107 -0.80 5.48 1.82
CA LYS A 107 -0.38 6.88 1.76
C LYS A 107 0.60 7.19 0.62
N TRP A 108 0.75 6.26 -0.31
CA TRP A 108 1.47 6.47 -1.55
C TRP A 108 0.54 7.05 -2.63
N LEU A 109 1.14 7.82 -3.53
CA LEU A 109 0.52 8.36 -4.72
C LEU A 109 1.36 7.93 -5.91
N LEU A 110 0.74 7.82 -7.08
CA LEU A 110 1.51 7.66 -8.31
C LEU A 110 2.23 9.00 -8.60
N SER A 111 3.54 8.93 -8.83
CA SER A 111 4.38 10.08 -9.13
C SER A 111 5.49 9.71 -10.11
N GLU A 112 5.97 10.68 -10.89
CA GLU A 112 7.09 10.45 -11.80
C GLU A 112 8.35 9.97 -11.07
N GLU A 113 8.59 10.43 -9.84
CA GLU A 113 9.69 9.94 -9.00
C GLU A 113 9.56 8.45 -8.68
N LEU A 114 8.35 7.99 -8.31
CA LEU A 114 8.10 6.58 -8.07
C LEU A 114 8.28 5.77 -9.36
N ARG A 115 7.81 6.30 -10.49
CA ARG A 115 7.99 5.67 -11.80
C ARG A 115 9.47 5.49 -12.15
N ASN A 116 10.27 6.54 -11.95
CA ASN A 116 11.72 6.49 -12.18
C ASN A 116 12.42 5.45 -11.29
N VAL A 117 12.01 5.33 -10.03
CA VAL A 117 12.53 4.28 -9.13
C VAL A 117 12.17 2.89 -9.63
N LEU A 118 10.92 2.66 -10.07
CA LEU A 118 10.46 1.38 -10.64
C LEU A 118 11.24 1.02 -11.90
N ASP A 119 11.31 1.93 -12.87
CA ASP A 119 12.00 1.72 -14.15
C ASP A 119 13.49 1.42 -13.91
N THR A 120 14.12 2.15 -12.99
CA THR A 120 15.51 1.89 -12.59
C THR A 120 15.66 0.52 -11.95
N ALA A 121 14.78 0.14 -11.01
CA ALA A 121 14.82 -1.16 -10.36
C ALA A 121 14.69 -2.31 -11.38
N PHE A 122 13.75 -2.19 -12.30
CA PHE A 122 13.43 -3.18 -13.31
C PHE A 122 14.57 -3.36 -14.31
N LYS A 123 15.22 -2.27 -14.73
CA LYS A 123 16.44 -2.31 -15.56
C LYS A 123 17.56 -3.19 -14.96
N TYR A 124 17.68 -3.25 -13.64
CA TYR A 124 18.67 -4.08 -12.94
C TYR A 124 18.10 -5.40 -12.41
N GLY A 125 16.91 -5.81 -12.84
CA GLY A 125 16.30 -7.10 -12.52
C GLY A 125 15.58 -7.19 -11.16
N PHE A 126 15.41 -6.08 -10.45
CA PHE A 126 14.69 -6.03 -9.18
C PHE A 126 13.18 -5.87 -9.41
N THR A 127 12.58 -6.92 -9.98
CA THR A 127 11.19 -6.90 -10.48
C THR A 127 10.17 -7.38 -9.45
N LYS A 128 10.59 -7.87 -8.28
CA LYS A 128 9.67 -8.45 -7.30
C LYS A 128 9.33 -7.44 -6.22
N LEU A 129 8.10 -6.91 -6.30
CA LEU A 129 7.57 -5.90 -5.38
C LEU A 129 6.77 -6.52 -4.23
N TRP A 130 6.32 -7.76 -4.41
CA TRP A 130 5.69 -8.58 -3.39
C TRP A 130 6.62 -9.72 -2.95
N ARG A 131 6.51 -10.12 -1.68
CA ARG A 131 7.30 -11.19 -1.07
C ARG A 131 6.44 -12.08 -0.18
N GLU A 132 6.89 -13.31 0.04
CA GLU A 132 6.24 -14.21 0.99
C GLU A 132 6.14 -13.58 2.38
N GLY A 133 4.95 -13.63 2.99
CA GLY A 133 4.65 -12.99 4.27
C GLY A 133 4.13 -11.55 4.17
N HIS A 134 4.09 -10.92 2.97
CA HIS A 134 3.29 -9.70 2.79
C HIS A 134 1.80 -10.01 3.07
N PRO A 135 1.04 -9.06 3.65
CA PRO A 135 -0.39 -9.25 3.89
C PRO A 135 -1.10 -9.63 2.58
N ARG A 136 -1.61 -10.87 2.50
CA ARG A 136 -2.41 -11.37 1.37
C ARG A 136 -3.88 -11.02 1.61
N HIS A 137 -4.64 -10.70 0.55
CA HIS A 137 -6.11 -10.70 0.37
C HIS A 137 -7.04 -10.18 1.50
N ALA A 138 -6.82 -10.55 2.77
CA ALA A 138 -7.58 -10.17 3.95
C ALA A 138 -7.70 -8.65 4.20
N PHE A 139 -6.89 -7.83 3.52
CA PHE A 139 -7.06 -6.38 3.52
C PHE A 139 -8.29 -5.93 2.73
N LEU A 140 -8.52 -6.54 1.56
CA LEU A 140 -9.66 -6.24 0.69
C LEU A 140 -10.96 -6.82 1.27
N ASP A 141 -10.86 -7.94 2.00
CA ASP A 141 -12.00 -8.62 2.64
C ASP A 141 -12.46 -7.95 3.95
N GLY A 142 -11.98 -6.75 4.27
CA GLY A 142 -12.44 -5.97 5.42
C GLY A 142 -11.98 -6.48 6.80
N ASN A 143 -11.04 -7.44 6.86
CA ASN A 143 -10.57 -8.01 8.12
C ASN A 143 -9.79 -6.97 8.94
N SER A 144 -10.28 -6.66 10.15
CA SER A 144 -9.78 -5.57 10.99
C SER A 144 -8.33 -5.74 11.46
N LYS A 145 -7.83 -6.98 11.53
CA LYS A 145 -6.46 -7.30 11.94
C LYS A 145 -5.41 -6.88 10.91
N TYR A 146 -5.79 -6.79 9.64
CA TYR A 146 -4.91 -6.45 8.54
C TYR A 146 -5.19 -5.04 7.98
N LYS A 147 -6.04 -4.23 8.64
CA LYS A 147 -6.50 -2.90 8.18
C LYS A 147 -5.43 -1.87 7.83
N SER A 148 -4.15 -2.12 8.11
CA SER A 148 -3.04 -1.32 7.58
C SER A 148 -2.26 -2.15 6.57
N GLY A 149 -2.39 -1.82 5.28
CA GLY A 149 -1.46 -2.24 4.25
C GLY A 149 -0.03 -1.82 4.61
N VAL A 150 0.89 -2.01 3.68
CA VAL A 150 2.30 -1.77 3.95
C VAL A 150 2.59 -0.27 3.80
N LYS A 151 3.48 0.28 4.61
CA LYS A 151 3.93 1.68 4.52
C LYS A 151 5.07 1.89 3.51
N HIS A 152 5.66 0.80 3.06
CA HIS A 152 6.80 0.78 2.16
C HIS A 152 6.50 -0.01 0.88
N ILE A 153 7.29 0.25 -0.15
CA ILE A 153 7.38 -0.53 -1.37
C ILE A 153 8.79 -1.11 -1.40
N SER A 154 8.89 -2.44 -1.38
CA SER A 154 10.18 -3.14 -1.33
C SER A 154 10.49 -3.78 -2.67
N PHE A 155 11.78 -3.98 -2.94
CA PHE A 155 12.29 -4.47 -4.22
C PHE A 155 13.23 -5.64 -3.99
N SER A 156 13.05 -6.69 -4.78
CA SER A 156 13.85 -7.93 -4.73
C SER A 156 13.97 -8.56 -6.12
N ARG A 157 14.91 -9.49 -6.29
CA ARG A 157 15.06 -10.28 -7.52
C ARG A 157 14.14 -11.50 -7.54
N SER A 158 13.79 -12.05 -6.37
CA SER A 158 12.90 -13.20 -6.22
C SER A 158 11.90 -13.00 -5.08
N HIS A 159 10.72 -13.62 -5.20
CA HIS A 159 9.66 -13.58 -4.18
C HIS A 159 10.04 -14.27 -2.87
N HIS A 160 10.99 -15.20 -2.92
CA HIS A 160 11.47 -16.00 -1.78
C HIS A 160 12.73 -15.40 -1.13
N GLU A 161 13.38 -14.44 -1.77
CA GLU A 161 14.57 -13.77 -1.24
C GLU A 161 14.21 -12.61 -0.34
N LYS A 162 15.19 -12.06 0.40
CA LYS A 162 15.05 -10.79 1.12
C LYS A 162 14.91 -9.61 0.15
N TRP A 163 14.25 -8.55 0.62
CA TRP A 163 14.24 -7.29 -0.11
C TRP A 163 15.65 -6.71 -0.06
N THR A 164 16.07 -6.12 -1.17
CA THR A 164 17.39 -5.52 -1.34
C THR A 164 17.35 -4.05 -0.95
N PHE A 165 16.32 -3.35 -1.42
CA PHE A 165 16.02 -1.99 -0.99
C PHE A 165 14.50 -1.76 -0.91
N ALA A 166 14.11 -0.67 -0.27
CA ALA A 166 12.72 -0.25 -0.15
C ALA A 166 12.62 1.28 -0.08
N ILE A 167 11.45 1.79 -0.43
CA ILE A 167 11.04 3.17 -0.16
C ILE A 167 9.95 3.14 0.90
N ASP A 168 10.11 3.91 1.97
CA ASP A 168 9.23 3.88 3.15
C ASP A 168 8.62 5.25 3.42
N ILE A 169 7.32 5.31 3.75
CA ILE A 169 6.62 6.56 4.08
C ILE A 169 7.13 7.26 5.36
N ASP A 170 7.81 6.54 6.26
CA ASP A 170 8.39 7.15 7.46
C ASP A 170 9.73 7.84 7.13
N ASN A 171 10.35 7.48 5.99
CA ASN A 171 11.63 8.01 5.51
C ASN A 171 11.50 8.90 4.26
N SER A 172 10.37 8.81 3.57
CA SER A 172 9.98 9.51 2.34
C SER A 172 8.51 9.88 2.46
N ARG A 173 8.01 10.92 1.80
CA ARG A 173 6.56 11.24 1.86
C ARG A 173 6.08 11.41 0.44
N ALA A 174 5.19 10.54 -0.02
CA ALA A 174 4.61 10.68 -1.35
C ALA A 174 4.05 12.10 -1.57
N PRO A 175 4.27 12.70 -2.75
CA PRO A 175 4.96 12.12 -3.92
C PRO A 175 6.50 12.14 -3.85
N ASP A 176 7.08 12.82 -2.86
CA ASP A 176 8.52 13.08 -2.72
C ASP A 176 9.27 11.90 -2.07
N ILE A 177 10.06 11.19 -2.87
CA ILE A 177 10.96 10.16 -2.38
C ILE A 177 12.23 10.85 -1.90
N LYS A 178 12.50 10.78 -0.59
CA LYS A 178 13.66 11.46 0.04
C LYS A 178 14.80 10.51 0.34
N VAL A 179 14.49 9.24 0.53
CA VAL A 179 15.45 8.22 0.97
C VAL A 179 15.09 6.86 0.38
N ILE A 180 16.12 6.14 -0.05
CA ILE A 180 16.08 4.70 -0.29
C ILE A 180 16.64 3.99 0.93
N VAL A 181 15.92 3.01 1.46
CA VAL A 181 16.36 2.14 2.54
C VAL A 181 16.96 0.87 1.93
N VAL A 182 18.15 0.48 2.36
CA VAL A 182 18.95 -0.63 1.80
C VAL A 182 19.19 -1.66 2.89
N GLU A 183 19.00 -2.94 2.56
CA GLU A 183 19.12 -4.05 3.53
C GLU A 183 20.56 -4.14 4.07
N LYS A 184 20.68 -4.41 5.37
CA LYS A 184 21.95 -4.33 6.10
C LYS A 184 23.06 -5.26 5.60
N SER A 185 22.74 -6.36 4.93
CA SER A 185 23.71 -7.31 4.38
C SER A 185 24.50 -6.72 3.22
N LEU A 186 24.00 -5.64 2.61
CA LEU A 186 24.66 -4.92 1.52
C LEU A 186 25.63 -3.84 2.03
N PHE A 187 26.00 -3.88 3.32
CA PHE A 187 26.89 -2.89 3.91
C PHE A 187 28.23 -2.76 3.16
N GLU A 188 28.86 -3.89 2.82
CA GLU A 188 30.16 -3.88 2.16
C GLU A 188 30.09 -3.21 0.79
N ASP A 189 29.03 -3.50 0.01
CA ASP A 189 28.80 -2.86 -1.28
C ASP A 189 28.49 -1.38 -1.15
N LEU A 190 27.71 -0.99 -0.13
CA LEU A 190 27.47 0.42 0.19
C LEU A 190 28.77 1.17 0.48
N MET A 191 29.71 0.59 1.24
CA MET A 191 30.96 1.25 1.59
C MET A 191 31.94 1.40 0.41
N LYS A 192 31.79 0.57 -0.64
CA LYS A 192 32.56 0.76 -1.89
C LYS A 192 32.12 2.02 -2.63
N ILE A 193 30.86 2.41 -2.48
CA ILE A 193 30.24 3.51 -3.21
C ILE A 193 30.25 4.80 -2.38
N PHE A 194 29.82 4.71 -1.12
CA PHE A 194 29.55 5.86 -0.26
C PHE A 194 30.60 5.99 0.83
N LYS A 195 31.27 7.14 0.86
CA LYS A 195 32.40 7.40 1.77
C LYS A 195 32.00 8.14 3.03
N GLU A 196 30.91 8.91 2.98
CA GLU A 196 30.54 9.82 4.06
C GLU A 196 29.33 9.30 4.84
N LYS A 197 29.57 9.03 6.13
CA LYS A 197 28.50 8.67 7.07
C LYS A 197 27.88 9.92 7.67
N THR A 198 26.59 10.09 7.46
CA THR A 198 25.80 11.18 8.05
C THR A 198 25.10 10.72 9.33
N SER A 199 24.99 11.65 10.29
CA SER A 199 24.28 11.41 11.55
C SER A 199 22.81 11.07 11.30
N PRO A 200 22.24 10.07 12.01
CA PRO A 200 20.86 9.68 11.74
C PRO A 200 19.86 10.78 12.11
N GLY A 201 18.94 11.07 11.20
CA GLY A 201 17.89 12.09 11.35
C GLY A 201 18.17 13.41 10.61
N LYS A 202 19.35 13.56 9.99
CA LYS A 202 19.59 14.63 9.02
C LYS A 202 19.11 14.20 7.63
N SER A 203 18.77 15.19 6.80
CA SER A 203 18.58 14.96 5.36
C SER A 203 19.88 14.44 4.78
N LEU A 204 19.78 13.48 3.87
CA LEU A 204 20.94 12.91 3.17
C LEU A 204 21.20 13.72 1.91
N SER A 205 22.46 14.05 1.67
CA SER A 205 22.94 14.57 0.38
C SER A 205 23.38 13.41 -0.53
N PRO A 206 23.45 13.61 -1.86
CA PRO A 206 24.11 12.67 -2.76
C PRO A 206 25.52 12.30 -2.27
N GLY A 207 25.88 11.01 -2.33
CA GLY A 207 27.15 10.49 -1.81
C GLY A 207 27.20 10.17 -0.31
N GLU A 208 26.19 10.58 0.46
CA GLU A 208 26.10 10.29 1.89
C GLU A 208 25.25 9.06 2.20
N TRP A 209 25.53 8.40 3.33
CA TRP A 209 24.69 7.34 3.88
C TRP A 209 24.44 7.54 5.38
N SER A 210 23.31 7.04 5.89
CA SER A 210 23.06 6.96 7.33
C SER A 210 22.50 5.60 7.73
N GLN A 211 22.59 5.26 9.00
CA GLN A 211 22.05 4.00 9.53
C GLN A 211 20.74 4.27 10.28
N GLU A 212 19.75 3.38 10.13
CA GLU A 212 18.51 3.47 10.89
C GLU A 212 18.77 3.32 12.40
N LYS A 213 18.10 4.14 13.22
CA LYS A 213 18.20 4.09 14.69
C LYS A 213 17.41 2.94 15.34
N GLY A 214 16.59 2.20 14.57
CA GLY A 214 15.61 1.22 15.06
C GLY A 214 15.86 -0.23 14.64
N GLY A 215 14.86 -1.08 14.92
CA GLY A 215 14.90 -2.52 14.64
C GLY A 215 15.00 -2.82 13.15
N GLY A 216 16.19 -3.25 12.72
CA GLY A 216 16.51 -3.52 11.32
C GLY A 216 17.96 -3.15 11.04
N GLN A 217 18.40 -1.99 11.54
CA GLN A 217 19.74 -1.43 11.32
C GLN A 217 20.12 -1.33 9.83
N ASN A 218 19.12 -1.10 8.98
CA ASN A 218 19.31 -0.88 7.55
C ASN A 218 20.07 0.44 7.29
N TYR A 219 20.45 0.64 6.04
CA TYR A 219 21.12 1.84 5.59
C TYR A 219 20.18 2.71 4.78
N LYS A 220 20.42 4.01 4.79
CA LYS A 220 19.66 5.02 4.06
C LYS A 220 20.59 5.73 3.12
N ILE A 221 20.19 5.87 1.86
CA ILE A 221 20.92 6.62 0.83
C ILE A 221 20.00 7.61 0.12
N HIS A 222 20.59 8.59 -0.54
CA HIS A 222 19.85 9.53 -1.38
C HIS A 222 19.29 8.84 -2.64
N PRO A 223 18.06 9.16 -3.10
CA PRO A 223 17.43 8.50 -4.25
C PRO A 223 18.18 8.60 -5.57
N SER A 224 18.91 9.70 -5.80
CA SER A 224 19.77 9.84 -6.99
C SER A 224 20.86 8.79 -7.09
N GLU A 225 21.20 8.13 -5.98
CA GLU A 225 22.25 7.13 -5.90
C GLU A 225 21.76 5.71 -6.17
N LEU A 226 20.45 5.53 -6.36
CA LEU A 226 19.85 4.21 -6.57
C LEU A 226 20.51 3.48 -7.74
N GLU A 227 20.64 4.12 -8.90
CA GLU A 227 21.26 3.48 -10.07
C GLU A 227 22.72 3.08 -9.83
N THR A 228 23.49 3.91 -9.12
CA THR A 228 24.88 3.60 -8.75
C THR A 228 24.95 2.38 -7.84
N LEU A 229 24.08 2.31 -6.83
CA LEU A 229 23.95 1.14 -5.96
C LEU A 229 23.59 -0.12 -6.75
N LEU A 230 22.52 -0.07 -7.55
CA LEU A 230 22.02 -1.24 -8.27
C LEU A 230 23.05 -1.78 -9.27
N ARG A 231 23.80 -0.89 -9.92
CA ARG A 231 24.91 -1.26 -10.78
C ARG A 231 26.03 -1.98 -10.04
N GLU A 232 26.37 -1.57 -8.82
CA GLU A 232 27.44 -2.22 -8.04
C GLU A 232 27.02 -3.62 -7.57
N ILE A 233 25.81 -3.76 -7.02
CA ILE A 233 25.32 -5.04 -6.47
C ILE A 233 24.86 -6.05 -7.55
N THR A 234 24.93 -5.67 -8.82
CA THR A 234 24.59 -6.53 -9.97
C THR A 234 25.83 -6.92 -10.79
N LYS A 235 27.03 -6.46 -10.40
CA LYS A 235 28.29 -6.98 -10.93
C LYS A 235 28.54 -8.39 -10.44
#